data_AF-A0A527YP32-F1
#
_entry.id   AF-A0A527YP32-F1
#
_cell.length_a   1.000
_cell.length_b   1.000
_cell.length_c   1.000
_cell.angle_alpha   90.00
_cell.angle_beta   90.00
_cell.angle_gamma   90.00
#
_symmetry.space_group_name_H-M   'P 1'
#
loop_
_entity.id
_entity.type
_entity.pdbx_description
1 polymer ?
#
loop_
_entity_poly.entity_id
_entity_poly.type
_entity_poly.pdbx_seq_one_letter_code
_entity_poly.pdbx_strand_id
1 'polypeptide(L)'
;GGPVISSTEALGLSEVPERLAVVGGGYIGLELGMAFAKMGAKVTVVEALPRVLAQYDAELTRPVVKRLAELGIEVLVNAKAKGLSTKRDALLVET
;
A
#
# COMPACT_ATOMS: atom_id res chain seq x y z
N GLY A 1 4.47 11.33 -12.48
CA GLY A 1 4.21 9.92 -12.84
C GLY A 1 2.82 9.81 -13.46
N GLY A 2 2.52 8.67 -14.08
CA GLY A 2 1.16 8.35 -14.51
C GLY A 2 0.28 7.86 -13.34
N PRO A 3 -0.90 7.28 -13.61
CA PRO A 3 -1.77 6.70 -12.58
C PRO A 3 -1.21 5.44 -11.90
N VAL A 4 -0.13 4.87 -12.45
CA VAL A 4 0.64 3.77 -11.87
C VAL A 4 2.09 4.19 -11.88
N ILE A 5 2.74 4.08 -10.72
CA ILE A 5 4.11 4.52 -10.50
C ILE A 5 4.88 3.45 -9.73
N SER A 6 6.18 3.39 -9.99
CA SER A 6 7.14 2.60 -9.23
C SER A 6 7.53 3.28 -7.91
N SER A 7 8.23 2.56 -7.03
CA SER A 7 8.82 3.12 -5.82
C SER A 7 9.78 4.27 -6.10
N THR A 8 10.54 4.20 -7.20
CA THR A 8 11.47 5.26 -7.61
C THR A 8 10.72 6.54 -7.99
N GLU A 9 9.63 6.42 -8.76
CA GLU A 9 8.81 7.56 -9.15
C GLU A 9 8.04 8.14 -7.97
N ALA A 10 7.60 7.30 -7.03
CA ALA A 10 6.91 7.75 -5.82
C ALA A 10 7.78 8.68 -4.96
N LEU A 11 9.08 8.40 -4.86
CA LEU A 11 10.04 9.27 -4.15
C LEU A 11 10.25 10.63 -4.83
N GLY A 12 9.92 10.74 -6.12
CA GLY A 12 10.05 11.95 -6.91
C GLY A 12 8.74 12.74 -7.10
N LEU A 13 7.65 12.36 -6.41
CA LEU A 13 6.40 13.12 -6.47
C LEU A 13 6.58 14.51 -5.86
N SER A 14 6.12 15.54 -6.55
CA SER A 14 6.14 16.93 -6.08
C SER A 14 5.03 17.25 -5.08
N GLU A 15 3.99 16.42 -5.04
CA GLU A 15 2.81 16.60 -4.18
C GLU A 15 2.37 15.26 -3.58
N VAL A 16 1.71 15.34 -2.42
CA VAL A 16 1.16 14.17 -1.74
C VAL A 16 -0.19 13.84 -2.37
N PRO A 17 -0.39 12.63 -2.90
CA PRO A 17 -1.68 12.26 -3.47
C PRO A 17 -2.74 12.15 -2.37
N GLU A 18 -3.98 12.57 -2.66
CA GLU A 18 -5.10 12.42 -1.71
C GLU A 18 -5.36 10.94 -1.35
N ARG A 19 -5.20 10.04 -2.33
CA ARG A 19 -5.41 8.60 -2.18
C ARG A 19 -4.27 7.83 -2.85
N LEU A 20 -3.74 6.82 -2.18
CA LEU A 20 -2.67 5.97 -2.66
C LEU A 20 -3.00 4.50 -2.42
N ALA A 21 -3.05 3.71 -3.50
CA ALA A 21 -3.09 2.25 -3.42
C ALA A 21 -1.67 1.70 -3.53
N VAL A 22 -1.24 0.89 -2.57
CA VAL A 22 0.04 0.18 -2.59
C VAL A 22 -0.23 -1.27 -2.95
N VAL A 23 0.35 -1.75 -4.05
CA VAL A 23 0.24 -3.15 -4.47
C VAL A 23 1.43 -3.93 -3.92
N GLY A 24 1.15 -4.85 -2.98
CA GLY A 24 2.12 -5.65 -2.25
C GLY A 24 2.40 -5.12 -0.84
N GLY A 25 2.28 -6.00 0.15
CA GLY A 25 2.56 -5.79 1.57
C GLY A 25 3.99 -6.14 1.98
N GLY A 26 4.95 -6.02 1.06
CA GLY A 26 6.39 -6.14 1.34
C GLY A 26 6.96 -4.87 1.98
N TYR A 27 8.20 -4.93 2.47
CA TYR A 27 8.79 -3.83 3.25
C TYR A 27 8.82 -2.49 2.50
N ILE A 28 9.18 -2.48 1.21
CA ILE A 28 9.18 -1.25 0.39
C ILE A 28 7.79 -0.60 0.32
N GLY A 29 6.76 -1.41 0.06
CA GLY A 29 5.38 -0.93 -0.04
C GLY A 29 4.89 -0.36 1.28
N LEU A 30 5.23 -1.01 2.40
CA LEU A 30 4.86 -0.54 3.72
C LEU A 30 5.61 0.73 4.12
N GLU A 31 6.92 0.82 3.88
CA GLU A 31 7.72 2.02 4.19
C GLU A 31 7.17 3.25 3.46
N LEU A 32 6.95 3.14 2.15
CA LEU A 32 6.37 4.22 1.36
C LEU A 32 4.93 4.50 1.78
N GLY A 33 4.09 3.47 1.96
CA GLY A 33 2.72 3.63 2.42
C GLY A 33 2.63 4.39 3.75
N MET A 34 3.50 4.07 4.71
CA MET A 34 3.59 4.76 5.99
C MET A 34 4.09 6.20 5.85
N ALA A 35 5.06 6.46 4.97
CA ALA A 35 5.53 7.81 4.69
C ALA A 35 4.40 8.67 4.11
N PHE A 36 3.69 8.19 3.10
CA PHE A 36 2.57 8.91 2.47
C PHE A 36 1.38 9.09 3.42
N ALA A 37 1.05 8.08 4.24
CA ALA A 37 0.01 8.22 5.26
C ALA A 37 0.32 9.33 6.27
N LYS A 38 1.58 9.41 6.74
CA LYS A 38 2.02 10.50 7.63
C LYS A 38 2.00 11.88 6.98
N MET A 39 2.15 11.95 5.66
CA MET A 39 2.02 13.18 4.89
C MET A 39 0.57 13.54 4.55
N GLY A 40 -0.40 12.69 4.91
CA GLY A 40 -1.83 12.97 4.77
C GLY A 40 -2.55 12.19 3.66
N ALA A 41 -1.85 11.32 2.92
CA ALA A 41 -2.51 10.48 1.92
C ALA A 41 -3.40 9.43 2.59
N LYS A 42 -4.60 9.17 2.03
CA LYS A 42 -5.37 7.98 2.39
C LYS A 42 -4.78 6.76 1.71
N VAL A 43 -4.16 5.87 2.49
CA VAL A 43 -3.41 4.72 1.96
C VAL A 43 -4.16 3.42 2.18
N THR A 44 -4.25 2.62 1.11
CA THR A 44 -4.75 1.23 1.15
C THR A 44 -3.66 0.31 0.59
N VAL A 45 -3.26 -0.71 1.35
CA VAL A 45 -2.32 -1.76 0.93
C VAL A 45 -3.10 -2.98 0.48
N VAL A 46 -2.77 -3.51 -0.70
CA VAL A 46 -3.37 -4.72 -1.29
C VAL A 46 -2.31 -5.82 -1.30
N GLU A 47 -2.52 -6.87 -0.52
CA GLU A 47 -1.60 -8.01 -0.36
C GLU A 47 -2.31 -9.31 -0.75
N ALA A 48 -1.70 -10.05 -1.68
CA ALA A 48 -2.25 -11.31 -2.20
C ALA A 48 -2.15 -12.46 -1.20
N LEU A 49 -1.22 -12.38 -0.25
CA LEU A 49 -1.00 -13.37 0.79
C LEU A 49 -1.89 -13.10 2.02
N PRO A 50 -2.01 -14.08 2.95
CA PRO A 50 -2.82 -13.92 4.15
C PRO A 50 -2.33 -12.84 5.14
N ARG A 51 -1.11 -12.33 4.96
CA ARG A 51 -0.49 -11.32 5.83
C ARG A 51 0.52 -10.47 5.07
N VAL A 52 0.70 -9.23 5.51
CA VAL A 52 1.84 -8.40 5.11
C VAL A 52 3.13 -8.97 5.69
N LEU A 53 4.27 -8.67 5.04
CA LEU A 53 5.59 -9.17 5.45
C LEU A 53 5.60 -10.70 5.63
N ALA A 54 4.92 -11.42 4.73
CA ALA A 54 4.71 -12.87 4.83
C ALA A 54 5.99 -13.72 4.86
N GLN A 55 7.14 -13.13 4.54
CA GLN A 55 8.46 -13.77 4.58
C GLN A 55 9.12 -13.71 5.97
N TYR A 56 8.60 -12.91 6.90
CA TYR A 56 9.16 -12.70 8.24
C TYR A 56 8.33 -13.42 9.29
N ASP A 57 8.87 -13.67 10.49
CA ASP A 57 8.07 -14.27 11.58
C ASP A 57 6.88 -13.38 11.98
N ALA A 58 5.73 -13.98 12.27
CA ALA A 58 4.49 -13.23 12.58
C ALA A 58 4.61 -12.40 13.87
N GLU A 59 5.35 -12.88 14.87
CA GLU A 59 5.57 -12.12 16.10
C GLU A 59 6.45 -10.89 15.85
N LEU A 60 7.39 -10.97 14.89
CA LEU A 60 8.22 -9.83 14.49
C LEU A 60 7.43 -8.79 13.70
N THR A 61 6.39 -9.19 12.96
CA THR A 61 5.59 -8.27 12.14
C THR A 61 4.39 -7.67 12.87
N ARG A 62 3.99 -8.23 14.02
CA ARG A 62 2.89 -7.71 14.86
C ARG A 62 2.98 -6.22 15.17
N PRO A 63 4.14 -5.67 15.59
CA PRO A 63 4.27 -4.23 15.85
C PRO A 63 4.04 -3.39 14.59
N VAL A 64 4.46 -3.89 13.42
CA VAL A 64 4.27 -3.21 12.14
C VAL A 64 2.78 -3.15 11.80
N VAL A 65 2.07 -4.27 11.88
CA VAL A 65 0.62 -4.32 11.61
C VAL A 65 -0.16 -3.38 12.54
N LYS A 66 0.19 -3.38 13.85
CA LYS A 66 -0.39 -2.42 14.80
C LYS A 66 -0.14 -0.98 14.37
N ARG A 67 1.09 -0.67 13.95
CA ARG A 67 1.45 0.68 13.53
C ARG A 67 0.74 1.11 12.24
N LEU A 68 0.51 0.21 11.29
CA LEU A 68 -0.28 0.50 10.08
C LEU A 68 -1.70 0.94 10.46
N ALA A 69 -2.35 0.22 11.37
CA ALA A 69 -3.69 0.56 11.85
C ALA A 69 -3.73 1.91 12.58
N GLU A 70 -2.73 2.20 13.44
CA GLU A 70 -2.60 3.51 14.11
C GLU A 70 -2.41 4.67 13.13
N LEU A 71 -1.81 4.43 11.97
CA LEU A 71 -1.65 5.42 10.91
C LEU A 71 -2.89 5.53 9.99
N GLY A 72 -3.95 4.77 10.27
CA GLY A 72 -5.17 4.74 9.45
C GLY A 72 -4.97 4.08 8.09
N ILE A 73 -3.92 3.26 7.93
CA ILE A 73 -3.64 2.53 6.69
C ILE A 73 -4.54 1.31 6.65
N GLU A 74 -5.36 1.23 5.59
CA GLU A 74 -6.19 0.06 5.33
C GLU A 74 -5.33 -1.04 4.71
N VAL A 75 -5.50 -2.29 5.16
CA VAL A 75 -4.74 -3.44 4.67
C VAL A 75 -5.70 -4.53 4.25
N LEU A 76 -5.73 -4.80 2.94
CA LEU A 76 -6.51 -5.87 2.33
C LEU A 76 -5.58 -7.06 2.05
N VAL A 77 -5.70 -8.09 2.88
CA VAL A 77 -4.99 -9.37 2.70
C VAL A 77 -5.83 -10.35 1.90
N ASN A 78 -5.21 -11.39 1.34
CA ASN A 78 -5.84 -12.32 0.39
C ASN A 78 -6.46 -11.61 -0.83
N ALA A 79 -5.96 -10.41 -1.16
CA ALA A 79 -6.54 -9.55 -2.18
C ALA A 79 -5.56 -9.39 -3.36
N LYS A 80 -6.04 -9.63 -4.58
CA LYS A 80 -5.23 -9.56 -5.80
C LYS A 80 -5.56 -8.30 -6.60
N ALA A 81 -4.55 -7.49 -6.88
CA ALA A 81 -4.64 -6.42 -7.87
C ALA A 81 -4.85 -7.02 -9.28
N LYS A 82 -5.88 -6.57 -9.99
CA LYS A 82 -6.20 -7.04 -11.36
C LYS A 82 -5.83 -6.06 -12.46
N GLY A 83 -5.80 -4.76 -12.14
CA GLY A 83 -5.41 -3.72 -13.10
C GLY A 83 -6.10 -2.40 -12.83
N LEU A 84 -5.91 -1.44 -13.73
CA LEU A 84 -6.59 -0.15 -13.69
C LEU A 84 -8.02 -0.26 -14.21
N SER A 85 -8.92 0.55 -13.66
CA SER A 85 -10.25 0.79 -14.21
C SER A 85 -10.16 1.28 -15.66
N THR A 86 -11.22 1.10 -16.45
CA THR A 86 -11.29 1.64 -17.83
C THR A 86 -11.08 3.16 -17.87
N LYS A 87 -11.51 3.86 -16.81
CA LYS A 87 -11.32 5.31 -16.63
C LYS A 87 -9.92 5.69 -16.12
N ARG A 88 -9.09 4.70 -15.74
CA ARG A 88 -7.73 4.85 -15.22
C ARG A 88 -7.62 5.67 -13.92
N ASP A 89 -8.67 5.66 -13.11
CA ASP A 89 -8.83 6.43 -11.86
C ASP A 89 -8.92 5.55 -10.60
N ALA A 90 -8.92 4.23 -10.75
CA ALA A 90 -9.03 3.27 -9.66
C ALA A 90 -8.27 1.96 -9.96
N LEU A 91 -7.78 1.33 -8.90
CA LEU A 91 -7.27 -0.04 -8.92
C LEU A 91 -8.41 -1.03 -8.74
N LEU A 92 -8.52 -2.01 -9.63
CA LEU A 92 -9.42 -3.14 -9.51
C LEU A 92 -8.78 -4.21 -8.63
N VAL A 93 -9.52 -4.68 -7.61
CA VAL A 93 -9.07 -5.66 -6.62
C VAL A 93 -10.06 -6.82 -6.58
N GLU A 94 -9.54 -8.04 -6.54
CA GLU A 94 -10.30 -9.28 -6.29
C GLU A 94 -9.96 -9.76 -4.87
N THR A 95 -10.98 -9.93 -4.03
CA THR A 95 -10.88 -10.40 -2.63
C THR A 95 -11.43 -11.80 -2.48
#